data_AF-A0A0B4I0P1-F1
#
_entry.id   AF-A0A0B4I0P1-F1
#
_cell.length_a   1.000
_cell.length_b   1.000
_cell.length_c   1.000
_cell.angle_alpha   90.00
_cell.angle_beta   90.00
_cell.angle_gamma   90.00
#
_symmetry.space_group_name_H-M   'P 1'
#
loop_
_entity.id
_entity.type
_entity.pdbx_description
1 polymer ?
#
loop_
_entity_poly.entity_id
_entity_poly.type
_entity_poly.pdbx_seq_one_letter_code
_entity_poly.pdbx_strand_id
1 'polypeptide(L)'
;MPETVLSILCSEPWRWDSFASSEITFNQDGTGKLTCRAEFNAWIAAEIEWKARHAESLQEQISMSQDDSRLVDRLEIELTLTKRRPGGADMSRHRINEDALKEGAFLPKTYTLCLEKGEFHAQSYVPEQGQSPRQTPKFQLRLTFDPSPYPPRQEWVRPHRGPDSKKFWEWTQFCSRHIGFF
;
A
#
# COMPACT_ATOMS: atom_id res chain seq x y z
N MET A 1 -3.67 15.95 -19.13
CA MET A 1 -3.85 16.97 -18.08
C MET A 1 -2.71 16.81 -17.10
N PRO A 2 -2.13 17.88 -16.55
CA PRO A 2 -1.12 17.75 -15.52
C PRO A 2 -1.81 17.20 -14.27
N GLU A 3 -1.19 16.18 -13.66
CA GLU A 3 -1.69 15.57 -12.44
C GLU A 3 -0.97 16.18 -11.25
N THR A 4 -1.56 16.12 -10.06
CA THR A 4 -0.86 16.45 -8.82
C THR A 4 -0.41 15.18 -8.12
N VAL A 5 0.55 15.28 -7.22
CA VAL A 5 0.91 14.17 -6.32
C VAL A 5 -0.34 13.67 -5.58
N LEU A 6 -1.19 14.56 -5.10
CA LEU A 6 -2.46 14.21 -4.45
C LEU A 6 -3.39 13.42 -5.37
N SER A 7 -3.60 13.90 -6.60
CA SER A 7 -4.51 13.24 -7.54
C SER A 7 -4.00 11.86 -7.93
N ILE A 8 -2.68 11.67 -8.05
CA ILE A 8 -2.08 10.37 -8.34
C ILE A 8 -2.24 9.42 -7.14
N LEU A 9 -1.93 9.87 -5.92
CA LEU A 9 -2.09 9.04 -4.72
C LEU A 9 -3.54 8.57 -4.51
N CYS A 10 -4.51 9.42 -4.84
CA CYS A 10 -5.93 9.14 -4.63
C CYS A 10 -6.66 8.55 -5.85
N SER A 11 -6.01 8.39 -7.01
CA SER A 11 -6.73 8.00 -8.24
C SER A 11 -7.20 6.56 -8.22
N GLU A 12 -6.35 5.64 -7.74
CA GLU A 12 -6.57 4.20 -7.80
C GLU A 12 -5.96 3.54 -6.56
N PRO A 13 -6.40 2.33 -6.18
CA PRO A 13 -5.73 1.54 -5.15
C PRO A 13 -4.27 1.22 -5.51
N TRP A 14 -3.44 1.16 -4.47
CA TRP A 14 -2.04 0.76 -4.55
C TRP A 14 -1.92 -0.69 -4.07
N ARG A 15 -1.60 -1.59 -4.98
CA ARG A 15 -1.68 -3.04 -4.76
C ARG A 15 -0.32 -3.65 -4.48
N TRP A 16 -0.24 -4.45 -3.43
CA TRP A 16 0.93 -5.27 -3.15
C TRP A 16 0.95 -6.55 -4.00
N ASP A 17 -0.24 -7.07 -4.34
CA ASP A 17 -0.42 -8.25 -5.19
C ASP A 17 -1.32 -8.02 -6.41
N SER A 18 -1.20 -8.93 -7.38
CA SER A 18 -1.93 -8.93 -8.64
C SER A 18 -3.46 -9.01 -8.50
N PHE A 19 -3.97 -9.53 -7.39
CA PHE A 19 -5.40 -9.84 -7.19
C PHE A 19 -6.10 -8.90 -6.20
N ALA A 20 -5.47 -7.79 -5.81
CA ALA A 20 -6.01 -6.84 -4.84
C ALA A 20 -6.38 -7.52 -3.49
N SER A 21 -5.57 -8.50 -3.07
CA SER A 21 -5.73 -9.11 -1.74
C SER A 21 -5.25 -8.17 -0.64
N SER A 22 -4.12 -7.53 -0.87
CA SER A 22 -3.46 -6.57 0.00
C SER A 22 -3.18 -5.29 -0.77
N GLU A 23 -3.83 -4.21 -0.34
CA GLU A 23 -3.76 -2.91 -0.96
C GLU A 23 -3.94 -1.79 0.06
N ILE A 24 -3.46 -0.61 -0.33
CA ILE A 24 -3.68 0.66 0.37
C ILE A 24 -4.38 1.65 -0.56
N THR A 25 -5.36 2.37 -0.05
CA THR A 25 -6.08 3.42 -0.77
C THR A 25 -6.01 4.73 -0.01
N PHE A 26 -5.86 5.84 -0.73
CA PHE A 26 -5.88 7.19 -0.17
C PHE A 26 -7.08 7.95 -0.71
N ASN A 27 -7.77 8.69 0.17
CA ASN A 27 -8.84 9.61 -0.18
C ASN A 27 -8.37 11.05 0.06
N GLN A 28 -8.93 11.98 -0.71
CA GLN A 28 -8.57 13.41 -0.65
C GLN A 28 -8.92 14.07 0.70
N ASP A 29 -9.84 13.50 1.47
CA ASP A 29 -10.23 13.98 2.79
C ASP A 29 -9.27 13.56 3.92
N GLY A 30 -8.14 12.94 3.57
CA GLY A 30 -7.16 12.42 4.54
C GLY A 30 -7.57 11.07 5.13
N THR A 31 -8.57 10.38 4.58
CA THR A 31 -8.91 9.01 4.96
C THR A 31 -8.39 8.00 3.94
N GLY A 32 -8.55 6.73 4.23
CA GLY A 32 -8.16 5.66 3.33
C GLY A 32 -8.46 4.29 3.90
N LYS A 33 -7.90 3.26 3.28
CA LYS A 33 -8.03 1.87 3.74
C LYS A 33 -6.70 1.15 3.59
N LEU A 34 -6.39 0.27 4.54
CA LEU A 34 -5.29 -0.68 4.43
C LEU A 34 -5.85 -2.10 4.61
N THR A 35 -5.49 -2.97 3.69
CA THR A 35 -5.84 -4.39 3.74
C THR A 35 -4.58 -5.25 3.72
N CYS A 36 -4.55 -6.27 4.58
CA CYS A 36 -3.51 -7.28 4.63
C CYS A 36 -4.19 -8.64 4.57
N ARG A 37 -4.19 -9.25 3.39
CA ARG A 37 -4.74 -10.58 3.12
C ARG A 37 -3.79 -11.39 2.26
N ALA A 38 -3.62 -12.65 2.60
CA ALA A 38 -2.82 -13.61 1.87
C ALA A 38 -3.32 -15.02 2.18
N GLU A 39 -3.30 -15.92 1.19
CA GLU A 39 -3.62 -17.34 1.38
C GLU A 39 -4.94 -17.56 2.13
N PHE A 40 -6.03 -16.91 1.69
CA PHE A 40 -7.37 -16.96 2.30
C PHE A 40 -7.48 -16.43 3.74
N ASN A 41 -6.40 -15.90 4.31
CA ASN A 41 -6.39 -15.28 5.62
C ASN A 41 -6.42 -13.76 5.49
N ALA A 42 -7.09 -13.11 6.45
CA ALA A 42 -7.08 -11.66 6.61
C ALA A 42 -6.53 -11.34 8.00
N TRP A 43 -5.70 -10.31 8.08
CA TRP A 43 -5.14 -9.82 9.34
C TRP A 43 -5.50 -8.36 9.60
N ILE A 44 -5.51 -7.55 8.53
CA ILE A 44 -5.84 -6.14 8.59
C ILE A 44 -6.90 -5.87 7.54
N ALA A 45 -7.99 -5.25 7.97
CA ALA A 45 -8.91 -4.54 7.11
C ALA A 45 -9.38 -3.35 7.94
N ALA A 46 -8.69 -2.23 7.76
CA ALA A 46 -8.83 -1.06 8.60
C ALA A 46 -8.91 0.22 7.76
N GLU A 47 -9.67 1.19 8.24
CA GLU A 47 -9.56 2.56 7.77
C GLU A 47 -8.22 3.14 8.23
N ILE A 48 -7.65 4.00 7.40
CA ILE A 48 -6.48 4.80 7.75
C ILE A 48 -6.87 6.27 7.79
N GLU A 49 -6.16 7.04 8.61
CA GLU A 49 -6.12 8.49 8.58
C GLU A 49 -4.71 8.90 8.16
N TRP A 50 -4.58 9.84 7.23
CA TRP A 50 -3.29 10.26 6.70
C TRP A 50 -3.27 11.75 6.37
N LYS A 51 -2.08 12.32 6.41
CA LYS A 51 -1.80 13.70 5.96
C LYS A 51 -0.36 13.80 5.50
N ALA A 52 -0.09 14.65 4.51
CA ALA A 52 1.29 15.03 4.24
C ALA A 52 1.81 15.92 5.38
N ARG A 53 3.10 15.80 5.70
CA ARG A 53 3.76 16.77 6.61
C ARG A 53 3.84 18.15 5.98
N HIS A 54 4.01 18.19 4.67
CA HIS A 54 4.09 19.38 3.83
C HIS A 54 2.94 19.33 2.82
N ALA A 55 1.87 20.09 3.08
CA ALA A 55 0.66 20.06 2.26
C ALA A 55 0.91 20.58 0.83
N GLU A 56 1.89 21.47 0.68
CA GLU A 56 2.39 21.99 -0.58
C GLU A 56 2.96 20.91 -1.50
N SER A 57 3.64 19.89 -0.95
CA SER A 57 4.20 18.78 -1.73
C SER A 57 3.14 17.92 -2.40
N LEU A 58 1.91 17.94 -1.88
CA LEU A 58 0.78 17.25 -2.50
C LEU A 58 0.25 17.96 -3.76
N GLN A 59 0.52 19.25 -3.90
CA GLN A 59 0.06 20.07 -5.02
C GLN A 59 1.09 20.17 -6.15
N GLU A 60 2.28 19.59 -5.97
CA GLU A 60 3.31 19.51 -7.00
C GLU A 60 2.75 18.85 -8.27
N GLN A 61 2.97 19.52 -9.40
CA GLN A 61 2.46 19.09 -10.70
C GLN A 61 3.39 18.03 -11.27
N ILE A 62 2.81 16.88 -11.61
CA ILE A 62 3.49 15.74 -12.19
C ILE A 62 3.15 15.65 -13.67
N SER A 63 4.20 15.68 -14.49
CA SER A 63 4.10 15.53 -15.94
C SER A 63 4.33 14.08 -16.34
N MET A 64 3.24 13.33 -16.54
CA MET A 64 3.30 11.93 -17.01
C MET A 64 3.91 11.77 -18.41
N SER A 65 4.13 12.84 -19.17
CA SER A 65 4.76 12.80 -20.50
C SER A 65 6.28 12.93 -20.46
N GLN A 66 6.88 13.24 -19.31
CA GLN A 66 8.33 13.28 -19.19
C GLN A 66 8.91 11.86 -19.14
N ASP A 67 10.13 11.73 -19.66
CA ASP A 67 10.93 10.50 -19.60
C ASP A 67 11.49 10.21 -18.20
N ASP A 68 11.22 11.09 -17.23
CA ASP A 68 11.62 10.83 -15.85
C ASP A 68 10.83 9.64 -15.28
N SER A 69 11.60 8.66 -14.81
CA SER A 69 11.09 7.47 -14.14
C SER A 69 10.75 7.75 -12.68
N ARG A 70 11.28 8.82 -12.08
CA ARG A 70 11.00 9.19 -10.70
C ARG A 70 10.17 10.46 -10.67
N LEU A 71 8.91 10.32 -10.25
CA LEU A 71 7.95 11.41 -10.23
C LEU A 71 8.04 12.21 -8.93
N VAL A 72 8.28 11.51 -7.81
CA VAL A 72 8.48 12.12 -6.50
C VAL A 72 9.60 11.40 -5.78
N ASP A 73 10.65 12.13 -5.45
CA ASP A 73 11.82 11.59 -4.75
C ASP A 73 11.55 11.32 -3.27
N ARG A 74 10.80 12.21 -2.62
CA ARG A 74 10.54 12.16 -1.18
C ARG A 74 9.26 12.91 -0.85
N LEU A 75 8.24 12.19 -0.40
CA LEU A 75 7.03 12.75 0.20
C LEU A 75 6.88 12.21 1.62
N GLU A 76 6.92 13.09 2.62
CA GLU A 76 6.71 12.69 4.01
C GLU A 76 5.23 12.76 4.38
N ILE A 77 4.69 11.63 4.85
CA ILE A 77 3.32 11.55 5.35
C ILE A 77 3.30 11.08 6.80
N GLU A 78 2.27 11.49 7.54
CA GLU A 78 1.84 10.82 8.76
C GLU A 78 0.64 9.95 8.42
N LEU A 79 0.66 8.68 8.84
CA LEU A 79 -0.42 7.73 8.64
C LEU A 79 -0.72 7.03 9.97
N THR A 80 -2.01 6.89 10.25
CA THR A 80 -2.54 6.22 11.43
C THR A 80 -3.45 5.08 10.96
N LEU A 81 -3.13 3.86 11.40
CA LEU A 81 -4.03 2.73 11.26
C LEU A 81 -5.11 2.82 12.34
N THR A 82 -6.37 2.78 11.97
CA THR A 82 -7.47 2.83 12.95
C THR A 82 -7.98 1.41 13.26
N LYS A 83 -8.79 1.28 14.32
CA LYS A 83 -9.51 0.03 14.61
C LYS A 83 -10.79 -0.11 13.77
N ARG A 84 -11.20 0.97 13.09
CA ARG A 84 -12.45 1.01 12.32
C ARG A 84 -12.30 0.12 11.10
N ARG A 85 -13.26 -0.79 10.89
CA ARG A 85 -13.30 -1.66 9.72
C ARG A 85 -13.89 -0.89 8.54
N PRO A 86 -13.32 -0.97 7.34
CA PRO A 86 -13.92 -0.36 6.16
C PRO A 86 -15.36 -0.87 5.98
N GLY A 87 -16.30 0.04 5.69
CA GLY A 87 -17.70 -0.33 5.45
C GLY A 87 -17.86 -1.39 4.36
N GLY A 88 -18.84 -2.28 4.51
CA GLY A 88 -19.09 -3.37 3.56
C GLY A 88 -19.72 -4.61 4.20
N ALA A 89 -19.30 -5.79 3.73
CA ALA A 89 -19.77 -7.08 4.23
C ALA A 89 -19.50 -7.25 5.73
N ASP A 90 -20.34 -8.02 6.42
CA ASP A 90 -20.18 -8.29 7.85
C ASP A 90 -18.90 -9.10 8.11
N MET A 91 -17.84 -8.37 8.49
CA MET A 91 -16.56 -8.94 8.87
C MET A 91 -16.46 -9.19 10.38
N SER A 92 -17.54 -9.05 11.16
CA SER A 92 -17.52 -9.17 12.63
C SER A 92 -16.98 -10.51 13.13
N ARG A 93 -17.15 -11.59 12.35
CA ARG A 93 -16.65 -12.93 12.69
C ARG A 93 -15.15 -13.11 12.47
N HIS A 94 -14.49 -12.19 11.77
CA HIS A 94 -13.07 -12.27 11.46
C HIS A 94 -12.24 -11.62 12.56
N ARG A 95 -11.26 -12.36 13.06
CA ARG A 95 -10.27 -11.88 14.04
C ARG A 95 -9.15 -11.10 13.34
N ILE A 96 -9.40 -9.82 13.10
CA ILE A 96 -8.53 -8.87 12.40
C ILE A 96 -8.29 -7.64 13.27
N ASN A 97 -7.40 -6.74 12.83
CA ASN A 97 -7.12 -5.46 13.49
C ASN A 97 -6.73 -5.68 14.96
N GLU A 98 -7.56 -5.25 15.92
CA GLU A 98 -7.32 -5.36 17.37
C GLU A 98 -7.09 -6.80 17.88
N ASP A 99 -7.60 -7.81 17.17
CA ASP A 99 -7.33 -9.22 17.51
C ASP A 99 -5.94 -9.70 17.03
N ALA A 100 -5.40 -9.06 16.00
CA ALA A 100 -4.13 -9.42 15.36
C ALA A 100 -2.97 -8.51 15.77
N LEU A 101 -3.27 -7.27 16.19
CA LEU A 101 -2.34 -6.18 16.42
C LEU A 101 -2.41 -5.64 17.84
N LYS A 102 -1.27 -5.20 18.35
CA LYS A 102 -1.14 -4.53 19.64
C LYS A 102 -1.49 -3.05 19.50
N GLU A 103 -1.76 -2.37 20.62
CA GLU A 103 -2.10 -0.94 20.65
C GLU A 103 -1.10 -0.04 19.92
N GLY A 104 0.20 -0.36 19.95
CA GLY A 104 1.23 0.39 19.22
C GLY A 104 1.03 0.44 17.71
N ALA A 105 0.33 -0.53 17.12
CA ALA A 105 0.01 -0.55 15.70
C ALA A 105 -0.89 0.61 15.27
N PHE A 106 -1.73 1.10 16.18
CA PHE A 106 -2.73 2.12 15.91
C PHE A 106 -2.26 3.55 16.26
N LEU A 107 -0.98 3.70 16.65
CA LEU A 107 -0.39 5.01 16.85
C LEU A 107 -0.01 5.64 15.50
N PRO A 108 -0.13 6.97 15.36
CA PRO A 108 0.34 7.69 14.18
C PRO A 108 1.84 7.46 13.93
N LYS A 109 2.22 7.21 12.68
CA LYS A 109 3.60 6.96 12.25
C LYS A 109 3.95 7.81 11.05
N THR A 110 5.23 8.17 10.95
CA THR A 110 5.75 8.92 9.80
C THR A 110 6.35 7.96 8.78
N TYR A 111 6.07 8.22 7.50
CA TYR A 111 6.54 7.45 6.38
C TYR A 111 7.14 8.37 5.33
N THR A 112 8.21 7.90 4.68
CA THR A 112 8.72 8.51 3.45
C THR A 112 8.20 7.72 2.27
N LEU A 113 7.59 8.43 1.32
CA LEU A 113 7.06 7.86 0.08
C LEU A 113 7.94 8.28 -1.10
N CYS A 114 8.18 7.34 -2.01
CA CYS A 114 8.74 7.59 -3.34
C CYS A 114 7.72 7.16 -4.39
N LEU A 115 7.48 8.01 -5.39
CA LEU A 115 6.59 7.72 -6.50
C LEU A 115 7.39 7.59 -7.80
N GLU A 116 7.23 6.47 -8.49
CA GLU A 116 7.93 6.14 -9.72
C GLU A 116 6.95 5.77 -10.84
N LYS A 117 7.37 6.05 -12.07
CA LYS A 117 6.70 5.69 -13.32
C LYS A 117 7.59 4.73 -14.11
N GLY A 118 6.99 3.69 -14.66
CA GLY A 118 7.71 2.67 -15.43
C GLY A 118 6.81 1.50 -15.78
N GLU A 119 7.41 0.34 -15.99
CA GLU A 119 6.69 -0.93 -16.08
C GLU A 119 7.05 -1.79 -14.88
N PHE A 120 6.06 -2.06 -14.02
CA PHE A 120 6.27 -2.76 -12.76
C PHE A 120 5.41 -4.02 -12.65
N HIS A 121 5.95 -5.02 -11.97
CA HIS A 121 5.19 -6.10 -11.36
C HIS A 121 4.83 -5.74 -9.92
N ALA A 122 3.77 -6.35 -9.39
CA ALA A 122 3.47 -6.28 -7.96
C ALA A 122 4.61 -6.92 -7.14
N GLN A 123 4.93 -6.42 -5.95
CA GLN A 123 6.03 -6.94 -5.13
C GLN A 123 5.85 -8.42 -4.76
N SER A 124 4.60 -8.89 -4.68
CA SER A 124 4.28 -10.30 -4.44
C SER A 124 4.69 -11.24 -5.58
N TYR A 125 5.02 -10.71 -6.76
CA TYR A 125 5.35 -11.52 -7.92
C TYR A 125 6.71 -12.19 -7.75
N VAL A 126 6.71 -13.53 -7.81
CA VAL A 126 7.92 -14.34 -7.82
C VAL A 126 8.01 -15.02 -9.19
N PRO A 127 9.01 -14.68 -10.02
CA PRO A 127 9.15 -15.33 -11.32
C PRO A 127 9.54 -16.80 -11.15
N GLU A 128 8.87 -17.69 -11.89
CA GLU A 128 9.31 -19.08 -12.03
C GLU A 128 10.60 -19.13 -12.86
N GLN A 129 11.61 -19.85 -12.38
CA GLN A 129 12.89 -19.97 -13.08
C GLN A 129 12.68 -20.57 -14.48
N GLY A 130 13.15 -19.85 -15.51
CA GLY A 130 13.11 -20.31 -16.90
C GLY A 130 11.76 -20.12 -17.61
N GLN A 131 10.75 -19.52 -16.96
CA GLN A 131 9.50 -19.16 -17.62
C GLN A 131 9.40 -17.66 -17.83
N SER A 132 8.94 -17.25 -19.01
CA SER A 132 8.55 -15.86 -19.23
C SER A 132 7.34 -15.54 -18.34
N PRO A 133 7.22 -14.32 -17.78
CA PRO A 133 6.09 -13.87 -16.96
C PRO A 133 4.77 -13.82 -17.76
N ARG A 134 4.23 -14.95 -18.21
CA ARG A 134 3.00 -14.98 -19.00
C ARG A 134 1.83 -14.60 -18.11
N GLN A 135 0.98 -13.68 -18.58
CA GLN A 135 -0.27 -13.31 -17.91
C GLN A 135 -0.08 -12.67 -16.53
N THR A 136 1.11 -12.13 -16.26
CA THR A 136 1.34 -11.40 -15.01
C THR A 136 0.94 -9.93 -15.19
N PRO A 137 0.08 -9.35 -14.34
CA PRO A 137 -0.31 -7.95 -14.46
C PRO A 137 0.88 -6.98 -14.47
N LYS A 138 0.75 -5.96 -15.32
CA LYS A 138 1.65 -4.81 -15.47
C LYS A 138 1.03 -3.58 -14.84
N PHE A 139 1.87 -2.80 -14.18
CA PHE A 139 1.48 -1.53 -13.58
C PHE A 139 2.39 -0.40 -14.05
N GLN A 140 1.81 0.79 -14.24
CA GLN A 140 2.55 1.97 -14.70
C GLN A 140 3.23 2.73 -13.56
N LEU A 141 2.67 2.63 -12.35
CA LEU A 141 3.14 3.37 -11.18
C LEU A 141 3.58 2.45 -10.07
N ARG A 142 4.63 2.86 -9.35
CA ARG A 142 5.08 2.23 -8.11
C ARG A 142 5.19 3.27 -7.01
N LEU A 143 4.58 2.97 -5.87
CA LEU A 143 4.70 3.70 -4.62
C LEU A 143 5.53 2.86 -3.66
N THR A 144 6.64 3.42 -3.20
CA THR A 144 7.52 2.78 -2.21
C THR A 144 7.41 3.50 -0.88
N PHE A 145 7.16 2.74 0.18
CA PHE A 145 7.13 3.20 1.56
C PHE A 145 8.45 2.90 2.27
N ASP A 146 8.92 3.85 3.07
CA ASP A 146 10.01 3.66 4.03
C ASP A 146 9.62 4.26 5.39
N PRO A 147 9.33 3.44 6.44
CA PRO A 147 9.27 1.97 6.44
C PRO A 147 7.95 1.42 5.84
N SER A 148 7.73 0.10 5.83
CA SER A 148 6.46 -0.52 5.40
C SER A 148 5.23 0.07 6.12
N PRO A 149 4.08 0.26 5.41
CA PRO A 149 2.84 0.70 6.04
C PRO A 149 2.21 -0.38 6.94
N TYR A 150 2.70 -1.62 6.88
CA TYR A 150 2.27 -2.67 7.80
C TYR A 150 3.02 -2.60 9.13
N PRO A 151 2.35 -2.95 10.25
CA PRO A 151 2.98 -2.92 11.56
C PRO A 151 4.29 -3.74 11.63
N PRO A 152 5.35 -3.23 12.26
CA PRO A 152 6.56 -3.99 12.52
C PRO A 152 6.27 -5.23 13.37
N ARG A 153 7.14 -6.22 13.28
CA ARG A 153 6.97 -7.54 13.94
C ARG A 153 6.52 -7.47 15.40
N GLN A 154 7.06 -6.53 16.18
CA GLN A 154 6.81 -6.40 17.61
C GLN A 154 5.36 -5.99 17.93
N GLU A 155 4.66 -5.39 16.97
CA GLU A 155 3.28 -4.91 17.11
C GLU A 155 2.23 -5.96 16.77
N TRP A 156 2.64 -7.17 16.37
CA TRP A 156 1.72 -8.29 16.16
C TRP A 156 1.49 -9.07 17.46
N VAL A 157 0.25 -9.47 17.74
CA VAL A 157 -0.10 -10.25 18.95
C VAL A 157 0.45 -11.68 18.86
N ARG A 158 0.37 -12.30 17.68
CA ARG A 158 0.86 -13.67 17.42
C ARG A 158 1.71 -13.72 16.15
N PRO A 159 2.95 -13.17 16.19
CA PRO A 159 3.76 -13.03 14.99
C PRO A 159 4.13 -14.39 14.34
N HIS A 160 4.27 -15.47 15.12
CA HIS A 160 4.83 -16.76 14.68
C HIS A 160 3.97 -17.59 13.70
N ARG A 161 2.89 -17.00 13.16
CA ARG A 161 2.03 -17.62 12.15
C ARG A 161 2.22 -16.90 10.81
N GLY A 162 1.11 -16.44 10.21
CA GLY A 162 1.12 -15.66 8.97
C GLY A 162 2.11 -14.49 8.98
N PRO A 163 2.18 -13.65 10.04
CA PRO A 163 3.08 -12.50 10.03
C PRO A 163 4.56 -12.84 9.87
N ASP A 164 5.09 -13.83 10.60
CA ASP A 164 6.49 -14.26 10.47
C ASP A 164 6.75 -14.99 9.15
N SER A 165 5.77 -15.75 8.64
CA SER A 165 5.91 -16.45 7.36
C SER A 165 5.91 -15.51 6.16
N LYS A 166 5.09 -14.44 6.21
CA LYS A 166 4.94 -13.47 5.13
C LYS A 166 5.79 -12.23 5.28
N LYS A 167 6.28 -12.00 6.50
CA LYS A 167 7.07 -10.83 6.91
C LYS A 167 6.43 -9.53 6.42
N PHE A 168 5.19 -9.27 6.83
CA PHE A 168 4.41 -8.14 6.33
C PHE A 168 5.13 -6.79 6.44
N TRP A 169 5.98 -6.62 7.45
CA TRP A 169 6.79 -5.40 7.64
C TRP A 169 7.90 -5.20 6.58
N GLU A 170 8.16 -6.18 5.71
CA GLU A 170 9.05 -6.06 4.55
C GLU A 170 8.28 -5.67 3.27
N TRP A 171 6.94 -5.55 3.33
CA TRP A 171 6.11 -5.19 2.18
C TRP A 171 6.07 -3.67 2.05
N THR A 172 6.89 -3.15 1.15
CA THR A 172 7.15 -1.71 1.02
C THR A 172 6.74 -1.16 -0.34
N GLN A 173 6.54 -2.00 -1.34
CA GLN A 173 6.28 -1.58 -2.71
C GLN A 173 4.86 -1.96 -3.12
N PHE A 174 4.13 -0.96 -3.61
CA PHE A 174 2.76 -1.09 -4.08
C PHE A 174 2.64 -0.49 -5.46
N CYS A 175 1.86 -1.12 -6.33
CA CYS A 175 1.74 -0.72 -7.71
C CYS A 175 0.32 -0.27 -8.05
N SER A 176 0.20 0.66 -9.00
CA SER A 176 -1.10 1.20 -9.44
C SER A 176 -1.09 1.47 -10.95
N ARG A 177 -2.26 1.78 -11.53
CA ARG A 177 -2.50 1.93 -12.98
C ARG A 177 -2.15 0.68 -13.76
N HIS A 178 -3.09 -0.25 -13.81
CA HIS A 178 -2.95 -1.48 -14.59
C HIS A 178 -2.88 -1.16 -16.10
N ILE A 179 -1.80 -1.57 -16.75
CA ILE A 179 -1.54 -1.29 -18.18
C ILE A 179 -1.52 -2.52 -19.07
N GLY A 180 -1.84 -3.70 -18.52
CA GLY A 180 -1.93 -4.95 -19.27
C GLY A 180 -1.22 -6.10 -18.57
N PHE A 181 -0.74 -7.06 -19.35
CA PHE A 181 -0.04 -8.25 -18.85
C PHE A 181 1.32 -8.39 -19.56
N PHE A 182 2.30 -9.00 -18.87
CA PHE A 182 3.52 -9.49 -19.51
C PHE A 182 3.28 -10.76 -20.33
#